data_AF-B5D098-F1
#
_entry.id   AF-B5D098-F1
#
_cell.length_a   1.000
_cell.length_b   1.000
_cell.length_c   1.000
_cell.angle_alpha   90.00
_cell.angle_beta   90.00
_cell.angle_gamma   90.00
#
_symmetry.space_group_name_H-M   'P 1'
#
loop_
_entity.id
_entity.type
_entity.pdbx_description
1 polymer ?
#
loop_
_entity_poly.entity_id
_entity_poly.type
_entity_poly.pdbx_seq_one_letter_code
_entity_poly.pdbx_strand_id
1 'polypeptide(L)'
;MKQTLEEAAYDYATNKTKFRKEVLKEVDPDNYVSRKSDCMEDFQCGAEWQAKQSPWISVEDKLPSLNQKVIVYNGKQVYISHRTEKDYAKDANSFLYGLQTYNVVAWMPIPSFNEILEVNKFERQDKQDVYFEKVED
;
A
#
# COMPACT_ATOMS: atom_id res chain seq x y z
N MET A 1 -11.43 5.38 -8.83
CA MET A 1 -11.20 4.01 -8.32
C MET A 1 -9.69 3.81 -8.28
N LYS A 2 -9.15 3.15 -7.25
CA LYS A 2 -7.75 2.69 -7.31
C LYS A 2 -7.67 1.58 -8.37
N GLN A 3 -6.55 1.50 -9.09
CA GLN A 3 -6.27 0.44 -10.06
C GLN A 3 -6.28 -0.94 -9.37
N THR A 4 -6.81 -1.97 -10.03
CA THR A 4 -6.73 -3.34 -9.50
C THR A 4 -5.31 -3.92 -9.66
N LEU A 5 -5.01 -5.02 -8.97
CA LEU A 5 -3.72 -5.71 -9.13
C LEU A 5 -3.54 -6.20 -10.57
N GLU A 6 -4.59 -6.74 -11.18
CA GLU A 6 -4.59 -7.25 -12.55
C GLU A 6 -4.37 -6.14 -13.57
N GLU A 7 -5.06 -5.00 -13.40
CA GLU A 7 -4.87 -3.83 -14.27
C GLU A 7 -3.43 -3.29 -14.16
N ALA A 8 -2.89 -3.20 -12.95
CA ALA A 8 -1.52 -2.73 -12.72
C ALA A 8 -0.47 -3.68 -13.32
N ALA A 9 -0.66 -4.98 -13.14
CA ALA A 9 0.22 -6.00 -13.71
C ALA A 9 0.17 -5.98 -15.24
N TYR A 10 -1.03 -5.85 -15.82
CA TYR A 10 -1.22 -5.79 -17.27
C TYR A 10 -0.57 -4.54 -17.89
N ASP A 11 -0.77 -3.37 -17.29
CA ASP A 11 -0.18 -2.11 -17.75
C ASP A 11 1.35 -2.16 -17.68
N TYR A 12 1.91 -2.67 -16.58
CA TYR A 12 3.35 -2.83 -16.43
C TYR A 12 3.93 -3.77 -17.49
N ALA A 13 3.33 -4.96 -17.68
CA ALA A 13 3.77 -5.94 -18.67
C ALA A 13 3.70 -5.39 -20.10
N THR A 14 2.64 -4.66 -20.43
CA THR A 14 2.44 -4.04 -21.74
C THR A 14 3.49 -2.96 -22.02
N ASN A 15 3.71 -2.07 -21.06
CA ASN A 15 4.71 -1.00 -21.20
C ASN A 15 6.13 -1.55 -21.32
N LYS A 16 6.47 -2.56 -20.52
CA LYS A 16 7.78 -3.24 -20.57
C LYS A 16 8.02 -3.93 -21.91
N THR A 17 7.01 -4.65 -22.41
CA THR A 17 7.07 -5.31 -23.73
C THR A 17 7.25 -4.30 -24.86
N LYS A 18 6.51 -3.19 -24.81
CA LYS A 18 6.61 -2.11 -25.81
C LYS A 18 8.01 -1.49 -25.81
N PHE A 19 8.55 -1.16 -24.62
CA PHE A 19 9.89 -0.58 -24.49
C PHE A 19 10.97 -1.49 -25.08
N ARG A 20 10.91 -2.80 -24.82
CA ARG A 20 11.88 -3.76 -25.39
C ARG A 20 11.85 -3.82 -26.90
N LYS A 21 10.65 -3.93 -27.46
CA LYS A 21 10.45 -4.03 -28.90
C LYS A 21 10.87 -2.75 -29.63
N GLU A 22 10.50 -1.60 -29.10
CA GLU A 22 10.64 -0.31 -29.79
C GLU A 22 11.96 0.40 -29.49
N VAL A 23 12.45 0.31 -28.25
CA VAL A 23 13.65 1.03 -27.79
C VAL A 23 14.88 0.14 -27.85
N LEU A 24 14.82 -1.03 -27.20
CA LEU A 24 15.98 -1.93 -27.12
C LEU A 24 16.18 -2.76 -28.40
N LYS A 25 15.14 -2.86 -29.25
CA LYS A 25 15.13 -3.67 -30.48
C LYS A 25 15.57 -5.13 -30.22
N GLU A 26 15.23 -5.66 -29.04
CA GLU A 26 15.55 -7.05 -28.68
C GLU A 26 14.74 -8.00 -29.56
N VAL A 27 15.42 -8.96 -30.19
CA VAL A 27 14.85 -9.84 -31.22
C VAL A 27 14.46 -11.23 -30.67
N ASP A 28 14.87 -11.58 -29.46
CA ASP A 28 14.62 -12.93 -28.91
C ASP A 28 14.16 -12.90 -27.43
N PRO A 29 12.88 -13.17 -27.14
CA PRO A 29 12.34 -13.25 -25.78
C PRO A 29 12.80 -14.49 -24.98
N ASP A 30 13.58 -15.40 -25.57
CA ASP A 30 13.86 -16.72 -25.02
C ASP A 30 15.28 -16.91 -24.46
N ASN A 31 16.12 -15.87 -24.46
CA ASN A 31 17.43 -15.96 -23.79
C ASN A 31 17.27 -16.00 -22.26
N TYR A 32 17.64 -17.12 -21.65
CA TYR A 32 17.52 -17.39 -20.21
C TYR A 32 18.15 -16.32 -19.31
N VAL A 33 19.27 -15.72 -19.71
CA VAL A 33 19.94 -14.66 -18.92
C VAL A 33 19.09 -13.39 -18.86
N SER A 34 18.41 -13.04 -19.97
CA SER A 34 17.46 -11.93 -20.00
C SER A 34 16.31 -12.19 -19.05
N ARG A 35 15.66 -13.36 -19.17
CA ARG A 35 14.49 -13.70 -18.33
C ARG A 35 14.77 -13.67 -16.83
N LYS A 36 15.97 -14.06 -16.38
CA LYS A 36 16.32 -13.98 -14.95
C LYS A 36 16.32 -12.54 -14.43
N SER A 37 16.92 -11.62 -15.18
CA SER A 37 16.93 -10.19 -14.82
C SER A 37 15.51 -9.62 -14.86
N ASP A 38 14.74 -10.03 -15.85
CA ASP A 38 13.37 -9.57 -16.10
C ASP A 38 12.44 -9.93 -14.95
N CYS A 39 12.45 -11.20 -14.52
CA CYS A 39 11.63 -11.66 -13.42
C CYS A 39 11.98 -10.96 -12.09
N MET A 40 13.25 -10.61 -11.88
CA MET A 40 13.66 -9.87 -10.68
C MET A 40 13.13 -8.45 -10.67
N GLU A 41 13.22 -7.75 -11.80
CA GLU A 41 12.66 -6.40 -11.97
C GLU A 41 11.13 -6.43 -11.86
N ASP A 42 10.45 -7.41 -12.47
CA ASP A 42 9.00 -7.58 -12.39
C ASP A 42 8.53 -7.76 -10.95
N PHE A 43 9.25 -8.59 -10.18
CA PHE A 43 8.96 -8.81 -8.77
C PHE A 43 9.18 -7.53 -7.94
N GLN A 44 10.25 -6.79 -8.20
CA GLN A 44 10.53 -5.52 -7.51
C GLN A 44 9.46 -4.48 -7.80
N CYS A 45 9.08 -4.28 -9.07
CA CYS A 45 8.00 -3.37 -9.44
C CYS A 45 6.66 -3.78 -8.83
N GLY A 46 6.35 -5.08 -8.80
CA GLY A 46 5.16 -5.61 -8.13
C GLY A 46 5.18 -5.33 -6.62
N ALA A 47 6.31 -5.57 -5.96
CA ALA A 47 6.49 -5.30 -4.53
C ALA A 47 6.37 -3.79 -4.21
N GLU A 48 6.95 -2.93 -5.02
CA GLU A 48 6.83 -1.47 -4.90
C GLU A 48 5.40 -0.99 -5.12
N TRP A 49 4.71 -1.52 -6.14
CA TRP A 49 3.31 -1.20 -6.38
C TRP A 49 2.44 -1.61 -5.19
N GLN A 50 2.64 -2.81 -4.67
CA GLN A 50 1.90 -3.33 -3.53
C GLN A 50 2.17 -2.51 -2.26
N ALA A 51 3.41 -2.11 -2.01
CA ALA A 51 3.76 -1.24 -0.89
C ALA A 51 3.02 0.10 -0.96
N LYS A 52 2.84 0.67 -2.16
CA LYS A 52 2.06 1.90 -2.39
C LYS A 52 0.55 1.73 -2.17
N GLN A 53 0.03 0.50 -2.15
CA GLN A 53 -1.37 0.25 -1.82
C GLN A 53 -1.65 0.29 -0.31
N SER A 54 -0.61 0.16 0.53
CA SER A 54 -0.74 0.26 1.98
C SER A 54 -1.37 1.60 2.39
N PRO A 55 -2.36 1.61 3.29
CA PRO A 55 -2.90 2.86 3.82
C PRO A 55 -1.90 3.55 4.75
N TRP A 56 -0.91 2.82 5.27
CA TRP A 56 0.11 3.32 6.17
C TRP A 56 1.19 4.10 5.41
N ILE A 57 1.41 5.33 5.86
CA ILE A 57 2.37 6.29 5.36
C ILE A 57 3.49 6.38 6.40
N SER A 58 4.74 6.17 5.99
CA SER A 58 5.89 6.35 6.88
C SER A 58 5.97 7.80 7.34
N VAL A 59 6.29 8.01 8.62
CA VAL A 59 6.55 9.37 9.14
C VAL A 59 7.80 9.99 8.51
N GLU A 60 8.72 9.17 7.98
CA GLU A 60 9.91 9.61 7.24
C GLU A 60 9.54 10.12 5.83
N ASP A 61 8.52 9.54 5.21
CA ASP A 61 8.06 9.96 3.87
C ASP A 61 7.22 11.23 3.95
N LYS A 62 6.27 11.28 4.89
CA LYS A 62 5.32 12.38 5.01
C LYS A 62 4.69 12.42 6.39
N LEU A 63 4.57 13.62 6.96
CA LEU A 63 3.82 13.85 8.19
C LEU A 63 2.34 14.16 7.90
N PRO A 64 1.42 13.81 8.83
CA PRO A 64 0.03 14.22 8.72
C PRO A 64 -0.11 15.75 8.78
N SER A 65 -1.20 16.26 8.24
CA SER A 65 -1.52 17.68 8.33
C SER A 65 -1.73 18.08 9.78
N LEU A 66 -1.53 19.37 10.06
CA LEU A 66 -1.76 19.90 11.38
C LEU A 66 -3.22 19.69 11.82
N ASN A 67 -3.41 19.31 13.08
CA ASN A 67 -4.67 19.03 13.74
C ASN A 67 -5.53 17.95 13.06
N GLN A 68 -4.98 17.24 12.08
CA GLN A 68 -5.63 16.11 11.43
C GLN A 68 -5.63 14.90 12.36
N LYS A 69 -6.81 14.40 12.70
CA LYS A 69 -6.95 13.12 13.39
C LYS A 69 -6.60 11.97 12.44
N VAL A 70 -5.69 11.12 12.88
CA VAL A 70 -5.14 9.99 12.11
C VAL A 70 -4.96 8.78 13.03
N ILE A 71 -4.87 7.62 12.41
CA ILE A 71 -4.46 6.38 13.09
C ILE A 71 -2.93 6.31 13.00
N VAL A 72 -2.26 5.96 14.09
CA VAL A 72 -0.79 5.90 14.17
C VAL A 72 -0.32 4.54 14.67
N TYR A 73 0.86 4.11 14.23
CA TYR A 73 1.47 2.83 14.57
C TYR A 73 2.92 3.01 14.99
N ASN A 74 3.30 2.39 16.11
CA ASN A 74 4.64 2.54 16.70
C ASN A 74 5.52 1.28 16.69
N GLY A 75 5.22 0.33 15.82
CA GLY A 75 5.90 -0.97 15.83
C GLY A 75 5.28 -2.00 16.79
N LYS A 76 4.41 -1.58 17.73
CA LYS A 76 3.79 -2.48 18.72
C LYS A 76 2.28 -2.32 18.84
N GLN A 77 1.79 -1.08 18.76
CA GLN A 77 0.42 -0.70 19.08
C GLN A 77 -0.11 0.31 18.07
N VAL A 78 -1.44 0.34 17.94
CA VAL A 78 -2.18 1.26 17.08
C VAL A 78 -3.11 2.12 17.94
N TYR A 79 -3.13 3.43 17.69
CA TYR A 79 -4.01 4.38 18.40
C TYR A 79 -4.38 5.58 17.51
N ILE A 80 -5.36 6.38 17.94
CA ILE A 80 -5.75 7.61 17.25
C ILE A 80 -4.98 8.80 17.85
N SER A 81 -4.41 9.65 17.00
CA SER A 81 -3.68 10.85 17.41
C SER A 81 -3.83 11.96 16.37
N HIS A 82 -3.21 13.11 16.60
CA HIS A 82 -3.13 14.22 15.64
C HIS A 82 -1.84 15.03 15.82
N ARG A 83 -1.43 15.73 14.76
CA ARG A 83 -0.28 16.65 14.81
C ARG A 83 -0.68 17.99 15.40
N THR A 84 0.14 18.59 16.27
CA THR A 84 -0.12 19.92 16.85
C THR A 84 0.94 20.95 16.45
N GLU A 85 0.55 22.23 16.49
CA GLU A 85 1.43 23.37 16.20
C GLU A 85 2.21 23.61 17.48
N LYS A 86 3.50 23.19 17.51
CA LYS A 86 4.52 23.45 18.56
C LYS A 86 3.98 23.85 19.95
N ASP A 87 4.15 23.01 20.98
CA ASP A 87 4.26 23.57 22.34
C ASP A 87 5.21 22.86 23.31
N TYR A 88 5.96 21.83 22.90
CA TYR A 88 6.96 21.20 23.78
C TYR A 88 8.18 20.63 23.04
N ALA A 89 8.58 21.28 21.95
CA ALA A 89 9.66 20.85 21.08
C ALA A 89 11.01 21.39 21.55
N LYS A 90 11.94 20.53 22.00
CA LYS A 90 13.32 20.96 22.34
C LYS A 90 14.24 21.10 21.12
N ASP A 91 13.86 20.58 19.97
CA ASP A 91 14.63 20.69 18.72
C ASP A 91 13.74 20.54 17.47
N ALA A 92 14.32 20.74 16.29
CA ALA A 92 13.64 20.70 14.98
C ALA A 92 13.04 19.32 14.65
N ASN A 93 13.40 18.27 15.39
CA ASN A 93 12.87 16.90 15.27
C ASN A 93 11.69 16.63 16.23
N SER A 94 11.34 17.59 17.09
CA SER A 94 10.35 17.42 18.14
C SER A 94 9.01 17.99 17.72
N PHE A 95 8.22 17.26 16.93
CA PHE A 95 6.78 17.50 16.84
C PHE A 95 6.08 16.25 17.36
N LEU A 96 4.90 16.42 17.98
CA LEU A 96 3.94 15.38 18.41
C LEU A 96 4.03 14.99 19.90
N TYR A 97 3.31 15.74 20.74
CA TYR A 97 2.92 15.28 22.08
C TYR A 97 1.96 14.08 21.92
N GLY A 98 2.54 12.88 21.79
CA GLY A 98 1.83 11.62 21.61
C GLY A 98 2.47 10.62 20.64
N LEU A 99 3.41 11.03 19.76
CA LEU A 99 4.10 10.11 18.83
C LEU A 99 5.55 9.83 19.21
N GLN A 100 6.25 10.74 19.90
CA GLN A 100 7.64 10.54 20.30
C GLN A 100 7.78 9.80 21.65
N THR A 101 6.77 9.85 22.54
CA THR A 101 6.73 8.98 23.73
C THR A 101 6.59 7.50 23.40
N TYR A 102 6.18 7.18 22.16
CA TYR A 102 5.85 5.83 21.74
C TYR A 102 6.65 5.33 20.53
N ASN A 103 7.47 6.16 19.88
CA ASN A 103 8.22 5.84 18.65
C ASN A 103 7.32 5.48 17.46
N VAL A 104 6.40 6.37 17.06
CA VAL A 104 5.58 6.13 15.86
C VAL A 104 6.44 6.06 14.61
N VAL A 105 6.19 5.03 13.80
CA VAL A 105 6.87 4.75 12.53
C VAL A 105 5.98 4.99 11.31
N ALA A 106 4.66 4.90 11.48
CA ALA A 106 3.72 5.12 10.37
C ALA A 106 2.36 5.65 10.85
N TRP A 107 1.61 6.27 9.93
CA TRP A 107 0.25 6.74 10.17
C TRP A 107 -0.64 6.50 8.96
N MET A 108 -1.95 6.47 9.14
CA MET A 108 -2.91 6.44 8.05
C MET A 108 -4.11 7.35 8.34
N PRO A 109 -4.76 7.91 7.32
CA PRO A 109 -6.03 8.61 7.52
C PRO A 109 -7.07 7.65 8.13
N ILE A 110 -7.96 8.18 8.97
CA ILE A 110 -9.10 7.41 9.46
C ILE A 110 -10.03 7.16 8.26
N PRO A 111 -10.28 5.90 7.88
CA PRO A 111 -11.18 5.60 6.77
C PRO A 111 -12.60 6.02 7.14
N SER A 112 -13.33 6.51 6.15
CA SER A 112 -14.76 6.76 6.28
C SER A 112 -15.53 5.45 6.43
N PHE A 113 -16.75 5.54 6.98
CA PHE A 113 -17.63 4.39 7.09
C PHE A 113 -17.90 3.72 5.73
N ASN A 114 -18.07 4.52 4.67
CA ASN A 114 -18.30 4.00 3.33
C ASN A 114 -17.07 3.25 2.79
N GLU A 115 -15.85 3.77 2.98
CA GLU A 115 -14.63 3.06 2.59
C GLU A 115 -14.48 1.73 3.31
N ILE A 116 -14.82 1.67 4.61
CA ILE A 116 -14.85 0.41 5.37
C ILE A 116 -15.86 -0.57 4.76
N LEU A 117 -17.05 -0.09 4.41
CA LEU A 117 -18.07 -0.93 3.78
C LEU A 117 -17.61 -1.47 2.42
N GLU A 118 -17.03 -0.63 1.55
CA GLU A 118 -16.57 -1.05 0.23
C GLU A 118 -15.53 -2.17 0.31
N VAL A 119 -14.55 -2.05 1.21
CA VAL A 119 -13.53 -3.11 1.41
C VAL A 119 -14.15 -4.40 1.95
N ASN A 120 -15.14 -4.28 2.83
CA ASN A 120 -15.81 -5.43 3.45
C ASN A 120 -16.93 -6.04 2.57
N LYS A 121 -17.23 -5.48 1.40
CA LYS A 121 -18.20 -6.10 0.47
C LYS A 121 -17.74 -7.46 -0.04
N PHE A 122 -16.43 -7.65 -0.21
CA PHE A 122 -15.86 -8.92 -0.67
C PHE A 122 -16.01 -10.04 0.37
N GLU A 123 -15.92 -9.74 1.67
CA GLU A 123 -16.06 -10.75 2.73
C GLU A 123 -17.46 -11.41 2.79
N ARG A 124 -18.49 -10.81 2.18
CA ARG A 124 -19.84 -11.40 2.16
C ARG A 124 -20.07 -12.35 0.99
N GLN A 125 -19.42 -12.14 -0.16
CA GLN A 125 -19.64 -13.01 -1.33
C GLN A 125 -19.05 -14.40 -1.08
N ASP A 126 -17.82 -14.48 -0.55
CA ASP A 126 -17.13 -15.74 -0.23
C ASP A 126 -17.81 -16.54 0.89
N LYS A 127 -18.55 -15.88 1.79
CA LYS A 127 -19.31 -16.58 2.85
C LYS A 127 -20.63 -17.15 2.35
N GLN A 128 -21.20 -16.61 1.27
CA GLN A 128 -22.48 -17.06 0.78
C GLN A 128 -22.34 -18.41 0.04
N ASP A 129 -21.23 -18.63 -0.67
CA ASP A 129 -20.96 -19.87 -1.40
C ASP A 129 -20.70 -21.08 -0.48
N VAL A 130 -20.20 -20.88 0.74
CA VAL A 130 -19.95 -21.96 1.71
C VAL A 130 -21.25 -22.53 2.33
N TYR A 131 -22.36 -21.79 2.29
CA TYR A 131 -23.64 -22.25 2.86
C TYR A 131 -24.53 -23.00 1.86
N PHE A 132 -24.26 -22.95 0.56
CA PHE A 132 -25.07 -23.65 -0.45
C PHE A 132 -24.58 -25.07 -0.78
N GLU A 133 -23.34 -25.46 -0.40
CA GLU A 133 -22.84 -26.83 -0.60
C GLU A 133 -23.23 -27.83 0.51
N LYS A 134 -23.97 -27.42 1.55
CA LYS A 134 -24.33 -28.29 2.69
C LYS A 134 -25.80 -28.66 2.79
N VAL A 135 -26.60 -28.45 1.74
CA VAL A 135 -28.03 -28.79 1.75
C VAL A 135 -28.43 -29.58 0.51
N GLU A 136 -27.71 -30.65 0.20
CA GLU A 136 -28.22 -31.76 -0.61
C GLU A 136 -27.68 -33.07 -0.02
N ASP A 137 -28.45 -33.66 0.90
CA ASP A 137 -28.50 -35.09 1.23
C ASP A 137 -29.91 -35.42 1.76
#